data_AF-A0A3C1HHK5-F1
#
_entry.id   AF-A0A3C1HHK5-F1
#
_cell.length_a   1.000
_cell.length_b   1.000
_cell.length_c   1.000
_cell.angle_alpha   90.00
_cell.angle_beta   90.00
_cell.angle_gamma   90.00
#
_symmetry.space_group_name_H-M   'P 1'
#
loop_
_entity.id
_entity.type
_entity.pdbx_description
1 polymer ?
#
loop_
_entity_poly.entity_id
_entity_poly.type
_entity_poly.pdbx_seq_one_letter_code
_entity_poly.pdbx_strand_id
1 'polypeptide(L)'
;MKSEAVTVERFYTENTGALGLKLVAGAGGLQRIIREPTVNRPGLALAGFTKYFAKHRVQVIGAAEHTFLKSLSPVDRERRYDLLLSSKVPAIVYSRSFLPDKQLLRRAERARVAVFSCPLITMKFINMATIALENLFAPRGSEMGSMVDILGVGVIIKGESGIGKSECVLALIERGYSLVADDITRVVLVDGKEVVGSCAELTRNHMEVRGIGIINVAAMFGVKSIRTDKRVDLVVSLRSWNEVPDVDRLGLEDEYVKILGVDIPQITIPVKPGRDIARLVEVAAFQTKLKASGYNPARELNERLLAQMSQKSAL
;
A
#
# COMPACT_ATOMS: atom_id res chain seq x y z
N MET A 1 11.22 0.43 12.56
CA MET A 1 10.60 -0.78 11.95
C MET A 1 11.50 -1.30 10.85
N LYS A 2 12.09 -2.49 11.00
CA LYS A 2 12.89 -3.10 9.93
C LYS A 2 11.92 -3.72 8.93
N SER A 3 11.83 -3.13 7.73
CA SER A 3 11.20 -3.80 6.61
C SER A 3 11.93 -5.12 6.39
N GLU A 4 11.16 -6.21 6.31
CA GLU A 4 11.68 -7.54 6.04
C GLU A 4 12.40 -7.53 4.69
N ALA A 5 13.59 -8.13 4.61
CA ALA A 5 14.38 -8.07 3.39
C ALA A 5 13.63 -8.76 2.23
N VAL A 6 13.48 -8.05 1.10
CA VAL A 6 12.81 -8.62 -0.08
C VAL A 6 13.75 -9.60 -0.76
N THR A 7 13.46 -10.89 -0.65
CA THR A 7 14.22 -11.96 -1.31
C THR A 7 13.66 -12.26 -2.71
N VAL A 8 14.47 -12.89 -3.55
CA VAL A 8 14.04 -13.39 -4.86
C VAL A 8 12.96 -14.47 -4.70
N GLU A 9 13.06 -15.31 -3.67
CA GLU A 9 12.04 -16.29 -3.30
C GLU A 9 10.69 -15.62 -3.07
N ARG A 10 10.65 -14.59 -2.21
CA ARG A 10 9.42 -13.86 -1.90
C ARG A 10 8.83 -13.19 -3.15
N PHE A 11 9.68 -12.55 -3.97
CA PHE A 11 9.25 -11.98 -5.23
C PHE A 11 8.63 -13.05 -6.15
N TYR A 12 9.24 -14.23 -6.20
CA TYR A 12 8.75 -15.35 -6.99
C TYR A 12 7.43 -15.91 -6.44
N THR A 13 7.35 -16.29 -5.17
CA THR A 13 6.17 -16.96 -4.58
C THR A 13 4.93 -16.05 -4.59
N GLU A 14 5.07 -14.78 -4.21
CA GLU A 14 3.94 -13.85 -4.16
C GLU A 14 3.44 -13.43 -5.56
N ASN A 15 4.27 -13.55 -6.61
CA ASN A 15 3.96 -13.04 -7.95
C ASN A 15 4.01 -14.08 -9.08
N THR A 16 4.14 -15.38 -8.76
CA THR A 16 4.27 -16.46 -9.75
C THR A 16 3.10 -16.45 -10.75
N GLY A 17 1.86 -16.33 -10.24
CA GLY A 17 0.65 -16.34 -11.07
C GLY A 17 0.55 -15.13 -11.99
N ALA A 18 0.73 -13.92 -11.46
CA ALA A 18 0.56 -12.69 -12.22
C ALA A 18 1.67 -12.46 -13.26
N LEU A 19 2.93 -12.79 -12.92
CA LEU A 19 4.08 -12.56 -13.79
C LEU A 19 4.38 -13.76 -14.70
N GLY A 20 3.77 -14.92 -14.46
CA GLY A 20 4.01 -16.16 -15.22
C GLY A 20 5.46 -16.63 -15.13
N LEU A 21 6.12 -16.39 -13.99
CA LEU A 21 7.52 -16.73 -13.78
C LEU A 21 7.68 -18.25 -13.70
N LYS A 22 8.65 -18.78 -14.45
CA LYS A 22 9.10 -20.18 -14.37
C LYS A 22 10.58 -20.20 -14.05
N LEU A 23 10.96 -20.85 -12.95
CA LEU A 23 12.38 -21.05 -12.62
C LEU A 23 13.00 -22.05 -13.59
N VAL A 24 14.08 -21.65 -14.27
CA VAL A 24 14.78 -22.46 -15.28
C VAL A 24 16.13 -22.98 -14.76
N ALA A 25 16.83 -22.20 -13.93
CA ALA A 25 18.08 -22.58 -13.29
C ALA A 25 18.39 -21.72 -12.06
N GLY A 26 19.36 -22.15 -11.25
CA GLY A 26 19.92 -21.36 -10.16
C GLY A 26 19.02 -21.27 -8.95
N ALA A 27 18.34 -22.37 -8.60
CA ALA A 27 17.44 -22.43 -7.42
C ALA A 27 18.16 -22.04 -6.12
N GLY A 28 19.46 -22.33 -6.00
CA GLY A 28 20.29 -21.88 -4.88
C GLY A 28 20.43 -20.35 -4.73
N GLY A 29 19.98 -19.58 -5.72
CA GLY A 29 19.95 -18.11 -5.71
C GLY A 29 18.65 -17.47 -5.23
N LEU A 30 17.62 -18.26 -4.89
CA LEU A 30 16.33 -17.72 -4.43
C LEU A 30 16.44 -16.92 -3.12
N GLN A 31 17.44 -17.21 -2.28
CA GLN A 31 17.69 -16.50 -1.02
C GLN A 31 18.41 -15.14 -1.21
N ARG A 32 18.73 -14.75 -2.45
CA ARG A 32 19.37 -13.45 -2.69
C ARG A 32 18.40 -12.31 -2.39
N ILE A 33 18.95 -11.21 -1.88
CA ILE A 33 18.20 -10.01 -1.53
C ILE A 33 18.14 -9.07 -2.73
N ILE A 34 16.94 -8.66 -3.09
CA ILE A 34 16.67 -7.52 -3.97
C ILE A 34 16.77 -6.27 -3.09
N ARG A 35 17.58 -5.28 -3.48
CA ARG A 35 17.75 -4.05 -2.67
C ARG A 35 17.05 -2.83 -3.24
N GLU A 36 16.69 -2.89 -4.52
CA GLU A 36 16.05 -1.79 -5.21
C GLU A 36 14.70 -2.25 -5.79
N PRO A 37 13.61 -1.49 -5.58
CA PRO A 37 12.24 -1.89 -5.93
C PRO A 37 11.92 -1.76 -7.42
N THR A 38 12.93 -1.82 -8.28
CA THR A 38 12.76 -1.64 -9.74
C THR A 38 13.53 -2.70 -10.50
N VAL A 39 13.09 -2.95 -11.73
CA VAL A 39 13.80 -3.84 -12.66
C VAL A 39 14.80 -3.07 -13.52
N ASN A 40 15.81 -3.76 -14.04
CA ASN A 40 16.80 -3.20 -14.93
C ASN A 40 16.89 -3.98 -16.24
N ARG A 41 17.10 -3.28 -17.35
CA ARG A 41 17.46 -3.87 -18.63
C ARG A 41 18.96 -3.69 -18.86
N PRO A 42 19.77 -4.75 -18.86
CA PRO A 42 21.23 -4.63 -18.89
C PRO A 42 21.79 -4.36 -20.30
N GLY A 43 21.10 -3.62 -21.18
CA GLY A 43 21.53 -3.42 -22.58
C GLY A 43 22.95 -2.83 -22.70
N LEU A 44 23.20 -1.70 -22.05
CA LEU A 44 24.52 -1.06 -22.04
C LEU A 44 25.59 -1.89 -21.32
N ALA A 45 25.22 -2.58 -20.24
CA ALA A 45 26.13 -3.44 -19.50
C ALA A 45 26.57 -4.64 -20.36
N LEU A 46 25.66 -5.23 -21.12
CA LEU A 46 25.96 -6.29 -22.08
C LEU A 46 26.85 -5.79 -23.22
N ALA A 47 26.70 -4.52 -23.66
CA ALA A 47 27.60 -3.89 -24.63
C ALA A 47 29.02 -3.62 -24.07
N GLY A 48 29.17 -3.53 -22.74
CA GLY A 48 30.46 -3.38 -22.05
C GLY A 48 30.57 -2.12 -21.19
N PHE A 49 29.54 -1.28 -21.14
CA PHE A 49 29.51 -0.10 -20.29
C PHE A 49 28.89 -0.39 -18.93
N THR A 50 29.73 -0.50 -17.89
CA THR A 50 29.32 -1.00 -16.56
C THR A 50 29.37 0.04 -15.45
N LYS A 51 29.82 1.27 -15.74
CA LYS A 51 30.03 2.34 -14.75
C LYS A 51 28.78 2.63 -13.89
N TYR A 52 27.59 2.52 -14.49
CA TYR A 52 26.29 2.73 -13.82
C TYR A 52 25.41 1.48 -13.84
N PHE A 53 26.01 0.29 -13.84
CA PHE A 53 25.23 -0.94 -13.88
C PHE A 53 24.42 -1.14 -12.59
N ALA A 54 23.10 -1.16 -12.71
CA ALA A 54 22.16 -1.35 -11.61
C ALA A 54 22.12 -2.82 -11.12
N LYS A 55 23.23 -3.29 -10.57
CA LYS A 55 23.46 -4.69 -10.16
C LYS A 55 22.56 -5.18 -9.02
N HIS A 56 21.93 -4.26 -8.28
CA HIS A 56 21.05 -4.58 -7.15
C HIS A 56 19.57 -4.78 -7.52
N ARG A 57 19.25 -4.58 -8.81
CA ARG A 57 17.91 -4.77 -9.39
C ARG A 57 17.76 -6.16 -10.01
N VAL A 58 16.53 -6.61 -10.16
CA VAL A 58 16.22 -7.78 -11.01
C VAL A 58 16.54 -7.43 -12.46
N GLN A 59 17.31 -8.28 -13.15
CA GLN A 59 17.75 -8.04 -14.53
C GLN A 59 16.76 -8.67 -15.51
N VAL A 60 16.34 -7.92 -16.53
CA VAL A 60 15.38 -8.39 -17.54
C VAL A 60 16.05 -8.46 -18.90
N ILE A 61 16.06 -9.67 -19.47
CA ILE A 61 16.50 -9.92 -20.83
C ILE A 61 15.28 -9.88 -21.75
N GLY A 62 15.19 -8.77 -22.49
CA GLY A 62 14.16 -8.51 -23.47
C GLY A 62 14.53 -9.00 -24.87
N ALA A 63 13.72 -8.60 -25.86
CA ALA A 63 14.01 -8.87 -27.27
C ALA A 63 15.34 -8.25 -27.73
N ALA A 64 15.64 -7.02 -27.33
CA ALA A 64 16.88 -6.35 -27.73
C ALA A 64 18.11 -7.05 -27.12
N GLU A 65 18.09 -7.31 -25.82
CA GLU A 65 19.19 -7.95 -25.11
C GLU A 65 19.42 -9.39 -25.60
N HIS A 66 18.34 -10.14 -25.82
CA HIS A 66 18.42 -11.50 -26.36
C HIS A 66 18.99 -11.54 -27.79
N THR A 67 18.52 -10.64 -28.66
CA THR A 67 19.00 -10.56 -30.05
C THR A 67 20.46 -10.14 -30.10
N PHE A 68 20.86 -9.17 -29.26
CA PHE A 68 22.26 -8.76 -29.13
C PHE A 68 23.15 -9.92 -28.64
N LEU A 69 22.71 -10.67 -27.62
CA LEU A 69 23.46 -11.84 -27.14
C LEU A 69 23.62 -12.91 -28.23
N LYS A 70 22.61 -13.10 -29.08
CA LYS A 70 22.65 -14.04 -30.21
C LYS A 70 23.54 -13.58 -31.36
N SER A 71 23.74 -12.27 -31.55
CA SER A 71 24.61 -11.76 -32.61
C SER A 71 26.11 -11.85 -32.27
N LEU A 72 26.46 -12.11 -31.02
CA LEU A 72 27.86 -12.22 -30.58
C LEU A 72 28.46 -13.59 -30.90
N SER A 73 29.79 -13.62 -31.05
CA SER A 73 30.54 -14.88 -31.07
C SER A 73 30.33 -15.65 -29.75
N PRO A 74 30.43 -16.99 -29.75
CA PRO A 74 30.30 -17.78 -28.52
C PRO A 74 31.25 -17.31 -27.40
N VAL A 75 32.49 -16.95 -27.76
CA VAL A 75 33.51 -16.47 -26.81
C VAL A 75 33.10 -15.14 -26.18
N ASP A 76 32.63 -14.19 -26.99
CA ASP A 76 32.21 -12.88 -26.46
C ASP A 76 30.92 -12.97 -25.67
N ARG A 77 29.97 -13.82 -26.08
CA ARG A 77 28.75 -14.09 -25.33
C ARG A 77 29.04 -14.64 -23.94
N GLU A 78 30.00 -15.56 -23.84
CA GLU A 78 30.46 -16.09 -22.55
C GLU A 78 31.07 -15.00 -21.66
N ARG A 79 31.91 -14.12 -22.21
CA ARG A 79 32.43 -12.96 -21.48
C ARG A 79 31.31 -12.06 -20.95
N ARG A 80 30.22 -11.87 -21.70
CA ARG A 80 29.07 -11.06 -21.25
C ARG A 80 28.29 -11.75 -20.12
N TYR A 81 28.13 -13.07 -20.18
CA TYR A 81 27.52 -13.83 -19.08
C TYR A 81 28.33 -13.74 -17.80
N ASP A 82 29.65 -13.86 -17.90
CA ASP A 82 30.54 -13.74 -16.74
C ASP A 82 30.49 -12.33 -16.15
N LEU A 83 30.40 -11.29 -16.97
CA LEU A 83 30.22 -9.92 -16.51
C LEU A 83 28.91 -9.73 -15.71
N LEU A 84 27.80 -10.28 -16.23
CA LEU A 84 26.49 -10.18 -15.58
C LEU A 84 26.45 -10.94 -14.24
N LEU A 85 26.99 -12.15 -14.21
CA LEU A 85 26.95 -13.04 -13.05
C LEU A 85 27.98 -12.64 -11.97
N SER A 86 29.17 -12.17 -12.37
CA SER A 86 30.20 -11.66 -11.43
C SER A 86 29.73 -10.42 -10.67
N SER A 87 28.81 -9.65 -11.27
CA SER A 87 28.17 -8.49 -10.63
C SER A 87 27.20 -8.86 -9.50
N LYS A 88 27.01 -10.16 -9.20
CA LYS A 88 26.22 -10.67 -8.08
C LYS A 88 24.74 -10.25 -8.11
N VAL A 89 24.18 -10.09 -9.31
CA VAL A 89 22.78 -9.71 -9.51
C VAL A 89 21.81 -10.62 -8.76
N PRO A 90 20.65 -10.11 -8.28
CA PRO A 90 19.70 -10.91 -7.52
C PRO A 90 19.06 -12.01 -8.37
N ALA A 91 18.54 -11.67 -9.54
CA ALA A 91 17.90 -12.60 -10.46
C ALA A 91 17.96 -12.10 -11.90
N ILE A 92 17.81 -13.02 -12.85
CA ILE A 92 17.71 -12.74 -14.28
C ILE A 92 16.38 -13.29 -14.79
N VAL A 93 15.61 -12.48 -15.52
CA VAL A 93 14.32 -12.89 -16.10
C VAL A 93 14.37 -12.73 -17.62
N TYR A 94 14.09 -13.81 -18.34
CA TYR A 94 13.90 -13.81 -19.78
C TYR A 94 12.42 -13.60 -20.10
N SER A 95 12.12 -12.55 -20.87
CA SER A 95 10.76 -12.27 -21.34
C SER A 95 10.43 -13.00 -22.64
N ARG A 96 9.16 -12.98 -23.06
CA ARG A 96 8.66 -13.55 -24.33
C ARG A 96 8.92 -15.06 -24.49
N SER A 97 8.93 -15.81 -23.39
CA SER A 97 9.25 -17.24 -23.35
C SER A 97 10.62 -17.55 -23.96
N PHE A 98 11.53 -16.58 -24.03
CA PHE A 98 12.88 -16.87 -24.49
C PHE A 98 13.54 -17.84 -23.52
N LEU A 99 14.18 -18.85 -24.12
CA LEU A 99 14.94 -19.84 -23.39
C LEU A 99 16.40 -19.39 -23.35
N PRO A 100 17.00 -19.32 -22.16
CA PRO A 100 18.42 -19.03 -22.04
C PRO A 100 19.26 -20.19 -22.57
N ASP A 101 20.44 -19.86 -23.10
CA ASP A 101 21.38 -20.87 -23.61
C ASP A 101 21.90 -21.76 -22.47
N LYS A 102 22.19 -23.03 -22.77
CA LYS A 102 22.69 -24.02 -21.80
C LYS A 102 23.95 -23.55 -21.05
N GLN A 103 24.79 -22.76 -21.71
CA GLN A 103 25.99 -22.17 -21.11
C GLN A 103 25.65 -21.19 -19.99
N LEU A 104 24.65 -20.32 -20.19
CA LEU A 104 24.20 -19.40 -19.15
C LEU A 104 23.61 -20.17 -17.97
N LEU A 105 22.75 -21.17 -18.23
CA LEU A 105 22.11 -21.96 -17.17
C LEU A 105 23.15 -22.63 -16.25
N ARG A 106 24.17 -23.27 -16.83
CA ARG A 106 25.26 -23.89 -16.05
C ARG A 106 26.05 -22.88 -15.22
N ARG A 107 26.35 -21.70 -15.78
CA ARG A 107 27.08 -20.64 -15.06
C ARG A 107 26.23 -20.00 -13.98
N ALA A 108 24.93 -19.79 -14.23
CA ALA A 108 23.98 -19.27 -13.25
C ALA A 108 23.81 -20.22 -12.06
N GLU A 109 23.80 -21.54 -12.29
CA GLU A 109 23.79 -22.55 -11.22
C GLU A 109 25.03 -22.43 -10.33
N ARG A 110 26.22 -22.35 -10.93
CA ARG A 110 27.49 -22.19 -10.20
C ARG A 110 27.56 -20.87 -9.44
N ALA A 111 27.06 -19.78 -10.03
CA ALA A 111 27.03 -18.45 -9.43
C ALA A 111 25.89 -18.27 -8.40
N ARG A 112 24.99 -19.27 -8.27
CA ARG A 112 23.77 -19.21 -7.47
C ARG A 112 22.94 -17.95 -7.78
N VAL A 113 22.64 -17.75 -9.06
CA VAL A 113 21.77 -16.67 -9.55
C VAL A 113 20.53 -17.29 -10.16
N ALA A 114 19.36 -16.96 -9.64
CA ALA A 114 18.10 -17.50 -10.14
C ALA A 114 17.80 -16.95 -11.54
N VAL A 115 17.49 -17.85 -12.47
CA VAL A 115 17.11 -17.52 -13.85
C VAL A 115 15.67 -17.95 -14.07
N PHE A 116 14.84 -16.99 -14.44
CA PHE A 116 13.44 -17.21 -14.75
C PHE A 116 13.16 -16.98 -16.23
N SER A 117 12.12 -17.64 -16.73
CA SER A 117 11.49 -17.34 -18.02
C SER A 117 10.03 -16.95 -17.78
N CYS A 118 9.53 -15.97 -18.52
CA CYS A 118 8.12 -15.56 -18.47
C CYS A 118 7.54 -15.37 -19.87
N PRO A 119 6.24 -15.65 -20.08
CA PRO A 119 5.60 -15.53 -21.38
C PRO A 119 5.29 -14.08 -21.79
N LEU A 120 5.35 -13.15 -20.83
CA LEU A 120 4.95 -11.76 -21.05
C LEU A 120 5.90 -11.03 -21.99
N ILE A 121 5.35 -10.10 -22.77
CA ILE A 121 6.12 -9.13 -23.55
C ILE A 121 6.95 -8.27 -22.59
N THR A 122 8.18 -7.92 -22.99
CA THR A 122 9.18 -7.22 -22.16
C THR A 122 8.62 -6.01 -21.40
N MET A 123 7.91 -5.09 -22.07
CA MET A 123 7.36 -3.90 -21.40
C MET A 123 6.23 -4.24 -20.42
N LYS A 124 5.37 -5.21 -20.76
CA LYS A 124 4.30 -5.67 -19.86
C LYS A 124 4.89 -6.32 -18.60
N PHE A 125 5.91 -7.16 -18.77
CA PHE A 125 6.64 -7.74 -17.64
C PHE A 125 7.26 -6.66 -16.76
N ILE A 126 7.95 -5.68 -17.35
CA ILE A 126 8.61 -4.60 -16.61
C ILE A 126 7.61 -3.83 -15.76
N ASN A 127 6.49 -3.38 -16.34
CA ASN A 127 5.49 -2.62 -15.61
C ASN A 127 4.91 -3.43 -14.43
N MET A 128 4.51 -4.69 -14.68
CA MET A 128 3.94 -5.54 -13.64
C MET A 128 4.97 -5.90 -12.55
N ALA A 129 6.21 -6.17 -12.93
CA ALA A 129 7.28 -6.49 -12.00
C ALA A 129 7.68 -5.27 -11.16
N THR A 130 7.68 -4.06 -11.73
CA THR A 130 7.90 -2.82 -10.97
C THR A 130 6.81 -2.63 -9.92
N ILE A 131 5.53 -2.74 -10.28
CA ILE A 131 4.42 -2.63 -9.31
C ILE A 131 4.54 -3.70 -8.21
N ALA A 132 4.83 -4.94 -8.58
CA ALA A 132 5.05 -6.03 -7.62
C ALA A 132 6.20 -5.73 -6.64
N LEU A 133 7.32 -5.23 -7.15
CA LEU A 133 8.46 -4.85 -6.33
C LEU A 133 8.13 -3.64 -5.44
N GLU A 134 7.49 -2.60 -5.96
CA GLU A 134 7.04 -1.45 -5.16
C GLU A 134 6.14 -1.90 -4.00
N ASN A 135 5.19 -2.80 -4.26
CA ASN A 135 4.32 -3.38 -3.22
C ASN A 135 5.10 -4.20 -2.18
N LEU A 136 6.12 -4.96 -2.59
CA LEU A 136 6.95 -5.71 -1.65
C LEU A 136 7.75 -4.78 -0.73
N PHE A 137 8.29 -3.69 -1.29
CA PHE A 137 9.09 -2.71 -0.57
C PHE A 137 8.26 -1.66 0.18
N ALA A 138 6.96 -1.57 -0.07
CA ALA A 138 6.06 -0.60 0.53
C ALA A 138 6.17 -0.60 2.06
N PRO A 139 6.39 0.57 2.69
CA PRO A 139 6.35 0.73 4.14
C PRO A 139 5.02 0.19 4.70
N ARG A 140 5.10 -0.61 5.75
CA ARG A 140 3.94 -1.20 6.43
C ARG A 140 3.99 -0.85 7.90
N GLY A 141 2.83 -0.70 8.52
CA GLY A 141 2.67 -0.47 9.95
C GLY A 141 1.30 -0.95 10.44
N SER A 142 0.98 -0.60 11.68
CA SER A 142 -0.31 -0.88 12.29
C SER A 142 -0.76 0.33 13.08
N GLU A 143 -2.04 0.67 12.96
CA GLU A 143 -2.73 1.70 13.73
C GLU A 143 -3.73 1.03 14.66
N MET A 144 -3.71 1.42 15.94
CA MET A 144 -4.69 0.93 16.92
C MET A 144 -5.99 1.73 16.76
N GLY A 145 -7.05 1.03 16.35
CA GLY A 145 -8.34 1.59 15.96
C GLY A 145 -9.01 0.72 14.89
N SER A 146 -10.34 0.77 14.89
CA SER A 146 -11.18 0.11 13.89
C SER A 146 -11.30 1.01 12.66
N MET A 147 -11.39 0.43 11.46
CA MET A 147 -11.50 1.15 10.20
C MET A 147 -12.79 0.81 9.47
N VAL A 148 -13.46 1.84 8.94
CA VAL A 148 -14.73 1.74 8.20
C VAL A 148 -14.67 2.52 6.88
N ASP A 149 -15.42 2.08 5.88
CA ASP A 149 -15.66 2.78 4.62
C ASP A 149 -17.05 3.45 4.66
N ILE A 150 -17.07 4.78 4.71
CA ILE A 150 -18.28 5.61 4.77
C ILE A 150 -18.42 6.35 3.44
N LEU A 151 -19.32 5.87 2.56
CA LEU A 151 -19.57 6.43 1.22
C LEU A 151 -18.30 6.72 0.40
N GLY A 152 -17.29 5.86 0.52
CA GLY A 152 -16.04 6.00 -0.22
C GLY A 152 -14.90 6.59 0.60
N VAL A 153 -15.16 7.13 1.79
CA VAL A 153 -14.17 7.72 2.70
C VAL A 153 -13.73 6.66 3.71
N GLY A 154 -12.46 6.29 3.70
CA GLY A 154 -11.90 5.38 4.71
C GLY A 154 -11.57 6.13 6.00
N VAL A 155 -12.22 5.73 7.09
CA VAL A 155 -12.08 6.38 8.40
C VAL A 155 -11.49 5.40 9.41
N ILE A 156 -10.35 5.77 10.02
CA ILE A 156 -9.83 5.05 11.20
C ILE A 156 -10.40 5.71 12.45
N ILE A 157 -11.13 4.94 13.26
CA ILE A 157 -11.71 5.37 14.52
C ILE A 157 -10.80 4.91 15.66
N LYS A 158 -10.13 5.88 16.28
CA LYS A 158 -9.25 5.72 17.44
C LYS A 158 -9.96 6.16 18.71
N GLY A 159 -9.45 5.72 19.85
CA GLY A 159 -9.97 6.07 21.17
C GLY A 159 -9.57 5.05 22.21
N GLU A 160 -9.78 5.37 23.48
CA GLU A 160 -9.45 4.48 24.60
C GLU A 160 -10.29 3.20 24.61
N SER A 161 -9.89 2.23 25.41
CA SER A 161 -10.66 1.00 25.59
C SER A 161 -11.95 1.30 26.35
N GLY A 162 -13.10 0.81 25.85
CA GLY A 162 -14.40 1.03 26.50
C GLY A 162 -15.07 2.38 26.23
N ILE A 163 -14.49 3.25 25.38
CA ILE A 163 -15.10 4.55 25.04
C ILE A 163 -16.30 4.47 24.08
N GLY A 164 -16.63 3.27 23.58
CA GLY A 164 -17.73 3.05 22.63
C GLY A 164 -17.31 2.89 21.17
N LYS A 165 -16.04 2.50 20.88
CA LYS A 165 -15.56 2.31 19.49
C LYS A 165 -16.35 1.22 18.76
N SER A 166 -16.45 0.02 19.34
CA SER A 166 -17.11 -1.12 18.72
C SER A 166 -18.60 -0.83 18.48
N GLU A 167 -19.27 -0.19 19.44
CA GLU A 167 -20.67 0.22 19.34
C GLU A 167 -20.88 1.28 18.25
N CYS A 168 -19.97 2.25 18.15
CA CYS A 168 -19.98 3.24 17.07
C CYS A 168 -19.83 2.58 15.69
N VAL A 169 -18.88 1.64 15.57
CA VAL A 169 -18.64 0.93 14.30
C VAL A 169 -19.83 0.05 13.93
N LEU A 170 -20.40 -0.68 14.89
CA LEU A 170 -21.57 -1.51 14.68
C LEU A 170 -22.76 -0.67 14.19
N ALA A 171 -23.03 0.48 14.81
CA ALA A 171 -24.06 1.40 14.38
C ALA A 171 -23.82 1.96 12.96
N LEU A 172 -22.56 2.18 12.56
CA LEU A 172 -22.22 2.56 11.18
C LEU A 172 -22.50 1.42 10.19
N ILE A 173 -22.19 0.17 10.57
CA ILE A 173 -22.50 -1.01 9.75
C ILE A 173 -24.01 -1.18 9.56
N GLU A 174 -24.80 -1.01 10.64
CA GLU A 174 -26.27 -1.06 10.58
C GLU A 174 -26.86 0.00 9.64
N ARG A 175 -26.20 1.17 9.52
CA ARG A 175 -26.54 2.23 8.55
C ARG A 175 -26.14 1.91 7.11
N GLY A 176 -25.51 0.76 6.87
CA GLY A 176 -25.14 0.29 5.54
C GLY A 176 -23.69 0.58 5.13
N TYR A 177 -22.85 1.06 6.06
CA TYR A 177 -21.41 1.22 5.83
C TYR A 177 -20.66 -0.10 5.98
N SER A 178 -19.38 -0.07 5.64
CA SER A 178 -18.59 -1.30 5.55
C SER A 178 -17.41 -1.28 6.53
N LEU A 179 -17.22 -2.38 7.24
CA LEU A 179 -16.05 -2.64 8.06
C LEU A 179 -14.84 -3.00 7.19
N VAL A 180 -13.69 -2.38 7.47
CA VAL A 180 -12.39 -2.73 6.87
C VAL A 180 -11.55 -3.53 7.87
N ALA A 181 -11.49 -3.06 9.11
CA ALA A 181 -10.74 -3.69 10.19
C ALA A 181 -11.36 -3.37 11.54
N ASP A 182 -11.18 -4.26 12.52
CA ASP A 182 -11.58 -4.03 13.91
C ASP A 182 -10.34 -4.10 14.82
N ASP A 183 -10.28 -3.19 15.79
CA ASP A 183 -9.23 -2.99 16.80
C ASP A 183 -7.81 -2.65 16.28
N ILE A 184 -7.29 -3.40 15.31
CA ILE A 184 -5.98 -3.17 14.69
C ILE A 184 -6.13 -3.03 13.19
N THR A 185 -5.88 -1.83 12.68
CA THR A 185 -5.83 -1.55 11.25
C THR A 185 -4.38 -1.66 10.77
N ARG A 186 -4.11 -2.63 9.90
CA ARG A 186 -2.82 -2.71 9.20
C ARG A 186 -2.77 -1.63 8.13
N VAL A 187 -1.67 -0.90 8.04
CA VAL A 187 -1.50 0.18 7.06
C VAL A 187 -0.30 -0.10 6.16
N VAL A 188 -0.43 0.24 4.88
CA VAL A 188 0.64 0.17 3.89
C VAL A 188 0.69 1.47 3.09
N LEU A 189 1.89 1.96 2.79
CA LEU A 189 2.10 3.13 1.95
C LEU A 189 2.26 2.69 0.49
N VAL A 190 1.24 2.95 -0.32
CA VAL A 190 1.18 2.65 -1.75
C VAL A 190 1.62 3.88 -2.54
N ASP A 191 2.41 3.66 -3.60
CA ASP A 191 2.96 4.70 -4.49
C ASP A 191 3.68 5.85 -3.77
N GLY A 192 4.14 5.62 -2.54
CA GLY A 192 4.81 6.61 -1.70
C GLY A 192 3.92 7.77 -1.21
N LYS A 193 2.61 7.75 -1.47
CA LYS A 193 1.73 8.89 -1.19
C LYS A 193 0.35 8.52 -0.61
N GLU A 194 -0.12 7.30 -0.83
CA GLU A 194 -1.44 6.87 -0.35
C GLU A 194 -1.29 5.83 0.76
N VAL A 195 -1.94 6.07 1.90
CA VAL A 195 -2.01 5.07 2.97
C VAL A 195 -3.25 4.21 2.75
N VAL A 196 -3.06 2.91 2.62
CA VAL A 196 -4.15 1.93 2.50
C VAL A 196 -4.22 1.11 3.78
N GLY A 197 -5.40 1.08 4.39
CA GLY A 197 -5.71 0.27 5.56
C GLY A 197 -6.36 -1.06 5.19
N SER A 198 -6.06 -2.10 5.95
CA SER A 198 -6.63 -3.45 5.84
C SER A 198 -6.59 -4.17 7.19
N CYS A 199 -7.09 -5.40 7.25
CA CYS A 199 -7.05 -6.25 8.45
C CYS A 199 -6.14 -7.48 8.27
N ALA A 200 -5.81 -8.12 9.40
CA ALA A 200 -5.18 -9.44 9.37
C ALA A 200 -6.14 -10.48 8.80
N GLU A 201 -5.62 -11.47 8.09
CA GLU A 201 -6.46 -12.55 7.53
C GLU A 201 -7.22 -13.32 8.62
N LEU A 202 -6.59 -13.53 9.77
CA LEU A 202 -7.19 -14.22 10.92
C LEU A 202 -8.41 -13.49 11.49
N THR A 203 -8.38 -12.16 11.56
CA THR A 203 -9.47 -11.34 12.12
C THR A 203 -10.43 -10.80 11.06
N ARG A 204 -10.25 -11.19 9.79
CA ARG A 204 -11.04 -10.70 8.67
C ARG A 204 -12.52 -10.97 8.92
N ASN A 205 -13.35 -9.96 8.67
CA ASN A 205 -14.81 -9.99 8.83
C ASN A 205 -15.33 -10.21 10.27
N HIS A 206 -14.44 -10.30 11.26
CA HIS A 206 -14.82 -10.49 12.66
C HIS A 206 -14.69 -9.19 13.43
N MET A 207 -15.53 -9.04 14.45
CA MET A 207 -15.56 -7.90 15.36
C MET A 207 -15.86 -8.37 16.78
N GLU A 208 -15.22 -7.77 17.78
CA GLU A 208 -15.57 -7.98 19.18
C GLU A 208 -16.60 -6.93 19.63
N VAL A 209 -17.74 -7.40 20.14
CA VAL A 209 -18.77 -6.54 20.74
C VAL A 209 -18.90 -6.90 22.21
N ARG A 210 -18.68 -5.91 23.09
CA ARG A 210 -18.74 -6.11 24.54
C ARG A 210 -20.13 -6.56 24.97
N GLY A 211 -20.17 -7.57 25.84
CA GLY A 211 -21.41 -8.18 26.33
C GLY A 211 -22.06 -9.18 25.37
N ILE A 212 -21.59 -9.27 24.11
CA ILE A 212 -22.08 -10.23 23.11
C ILE A 212 -20.99 -11.26 22.78
N GLY A 213 -19.75 -10.81 22.56
CA GLY A 213 -18.62 -11.63 22.11
C GLY A 213 -18.20 -11.32 20.68
N ILE A 214 -17.51 -12.27 20.04
CA ILE A 214 -17.04 -12.13 18.65
C ILE A 214 -18.19 -12.41 17.69
N ILE A 215 -18.44 -11.50 16.76
CA ILE A 215 -19.44 -11.64 15.71
C ILE A 215 -18.78 -11.71 14.33
N ASN A 216 -19.47 -12.32 13.37
CA ASN A 216 -19.08 -12.29 11.95
C ASN A 216 -19.95 -11.30 11.18
N VAL A 217 -19.36 -10.16 10.85
CA VAL A 217 -20.06 -9.01 10.25
C VAL A 217 -20.57 -9.33 8.84
N ALA A 218 -19.80 -10.12 8.07
CA ALA A 218 -20.21 -10.52 6.72
C ALA A 218 -21.38 -11.49 6.73
N ALA A 219 -21.39 -12.44 7.67
CA ALA A 219 -22.47 -13.42 7.81
C ALA A 219 -23.77 -12.76 8.31
N MET A 220 -23.67 -11.77 9.20
CA MET A 220 -24.83 -11.11 9.79
C MET A 220 -25.43 -10.00 8.90
N PHE A 221 -24.59 -9.17 8.29
CA PHE A 221 -25.02 -7.97 7.56
C PHE A 221 -24.81 -8.05 6.04
N GLY A 222 -24.30 -9.18 5.56
CA GLY A 222 -24.05 -9.49 4.15
C GLY A 222 -22.74 -8.94 3.61
N VAL A 223 -22.31 -9.40 2.44
CA VAL A 223 -20.99 -9.06 1.85
C VAL A 223 -20.79 -7.55 1.64
N LYS A 224 -21.87 -6.77 1.51
CA LYS A 224 -21.81 -5.30 1.39
C LYS A 224 -21.22 -4.61 2.63
N SER A 225 -21.31 -5.23 3.81
CA SER A 225 -20.86 -4.66 5.10
C SER A 225 -19.37 -4.82 5.35
N ILE A 226 -18.60 -5.37 4.41
CA ILE A 226 -17.16 -5.56 4.54
C ILE A 226 -16.38 -4.99 3.36
N ARG A 227 -15.12 -4.63 3.60
CA ARG A 227 -14.11 -4.26 2.59
C ARG A 227 -12.79 -4.94 2.96
N THR A 228 -12.07 -5.43 1.95
CA THR A 228 -10.75 -6.04 2.14
C THR A 228 -9.69 -5.03 2.54
N ASP A 229 -9.77 -3.87 1.91
CA ASP A 229 -8.82 -2.77 2.04
C ASP A 229 -9.52 -1.47 1.63
N LYS A 230 -8.98 -0.35 2.11
CA LYS A 230 -9.49 0.98 1.81
C LYS A 230 -8.40 2.02 2.02
N ARG A 231 -8.36 3.06 1.18
CA ARG A 231 -7.51 4.23 1.44
C ARG A 231 -7.93 4.92 2.74
N VAL A 232 -6.97 5.34 3.55
CA VAL A 232 -7.22 6.11 4.78
C VAL A 232 -7.34 7.58 4.41
N ASP A 233 -8.54 8.14 4.54
CA ASP A 233 -8.85 9.53 4.21
C ASP A 233 -9.02 10.40 5.46
N LEU A 234 -9.40 9.81 6.60
CA LEU A 234 -9.67 10.51 7.85
C LEU A 234 -9.31 9.65 9.06
N VAL A 235 -8.78 10.29 10.11
CA VAL A 235 -8.68 9.72 11.45
C VAL A 235 -9.67 10.42 12.37
N VAL A 236 -10.53 9.65 13.01
CA VAL A 236 -11.43 10.16 14.05
C VAL A 236 -10.95 9.68 15.41
N SER A 237 -10.65 10.60 16.30
CA SER A 237 -10.19 10.32 17.67
C SER A 237 -11.36 10.54 18.64
N LEU A 238 -11.89 9.46 19.22
CA LEU A 238 -12.87 9.52 20.29
C LEU A 238 -12.16 9.77 21.62
N ARG A 239 -12.53 10.86 22.31
CA ARG A 239 -11.98 11.22 23.63
C ARG A 239 -13.08 11.50 24.64
N SER A 240 -12.76 11.38 25.92
CA SER A 240 -13.71 11.74 26.98
C SER A 240 -14.02 13.23 26.92
N TRP A 241 -15.27 13.63 27.18
CA TRP A 241 -15.68 15.04 27.17
C TRP A 241 -14.77 15.95 28.01
N ASN A 242 -14.30 15.44 29.15
CA ASN A 242 -13.48 16.21 30.09
C ASN A 242 -12.02 16.38 29.63
N GLU A 243 -11.59 15.62 28.62
CA GLU A 243 -10.21 15.60 28.11
C GLU A 243 -10.02 16.45 26.85
N VAL A 244 -11.10 17.06 26.36
CA VAL A 244 -11.07 17.92 25.17
C VAL A 244 -11.19 19.38 25.64
N PRO A 245 -10.06 20.07 25.89
CA PRO A 245 -10.07 21.51 26.14
C PRO A 245 -10.49 22.22 24.86
N ASP A 246 -11.43 23.17 24.97
CA ASP A 246 -11.98 24.00 23.88
C ASP A 246 -12.15 23.27 22.53
N VAL A 247 -13.28 22.56 22.40
CA VAL A 247 -13.73 22.03 21.10
C VAL A 247 -13.81 23.20 20.10
N ASP A 248 -13.00 23.17 19.03
CA ASP A 248 -13.13 24.12 17.92
C ASP A 248 -14.57 24.06 17.38
N ARG A 249 -15.32 25.13 17.64
CA ARG A 249 -16.74 25.25 17.27
C ARG A 249 -16.93 25.67 15.81
N LEU A 250 -15.87 26.20 15.19
CA LEU A 250 -15.90 26.76 13.85
C LEU A 250 -15.31 25.79 12.82
N GLY A 251 -14.44 24.87 13.24
CA GLY A 251 -13.79 23.89 12.35
C GLY A 251 -12.90 24.57 11.32
N LEU A 252 -12.24 25.66 11.73
CA LEU A 252 -11.41 26.50 10.88
C LEU A 252 -9.98 25.98 10.80
N GLU A 253 -9.51 25.28 11.83
CA GLU A 253 -8.20 24.66 11.87
C GLU A 253 -8.30 23.20 11.45
N ASP A 254 -7.47 22.81 10.47
CA ASP A 254 -7.35 21.43 10.04
C ASP A 254 -6.25 20.75 10.88
N GLU A 255 -6.62 19.79 11.72
CA GLU A 255 -5.67 18.92 12.41
C GLU A 255 -5.23 17.78 11.48
N TYR A 256 -3.97 17.35 11.60
CA TYR A 256 -3.43 16.23 10.83
C TYR A 256 -2.63 15.29 11.73
N VAL A 257 -2.64 14.01 11.37
CA VAL A 257 -1.79 12.97 11.97
C VAL A 257 -0.94 12.31 10.90
N LYS A 258 0.32 12.04 11.21
CA LYS A 258 1.23 11.34 10.30
C LYS A 258 1.08 9.83 10.43
N ILE A 259 0.66 9.17 9.36
CA ILE A 259 0.67 7.71 9.23
C ILE A 259 1.63 7.34 8.10
N LEU A 260 2.68 6.57 8.41
CA LEU A 260 3.75 6.20 7.47
C LEU A 260 4.38 7.40 6.72
N GLY A 261 4.38 8.59 7.35
CA GLY A 261 4.93 9.82 6.78
C GLY A 261 3.94 10.66 5.95
N VAL A 262 2.70 10.19 5.75
CA VAL A 262 1.64 10.94 5.07
C VAL A 262 0.78 11.65 6.10
N ASP A 263 0.51 12.94 5.89
CA ASP A 263 -0.40 13.74 6.71
C ASP A 263 -1.85 13.40 6.37
N ILE A 264 -2.58 12.85 7.34
CA ILE A 264 -3.97 12.44 7.22
C ILE A 264 -4.82 13.36 8.11
N PRO A 265 -5.91 13.96 7.60
CA PRO A 265 -6.82 14.78 8.41
C PRO A 265 -7.27 14.04 9.68
N GLN A 266 -7.30 14.76 10.80
CA GLN A 266 -7.78 14.25 12.08
C GLN A 266 -8.96 15.08 12.58
N ILE A 267 -9.97 14.43 13.14
CA ILE A 267 -11.08 15.07 13.85
C ILE A 267 -11.22 14.42 15.23
N THR A 268 -11.21 15.23 16.28
CA THR A 268 -11.42 14.75 17.64
C THR A 268 -12.89 14.93 18.04
N ILE A 269 -13.57 13.83 18.40
CA ILE A 269 -14.99 13.84 18.80
C ILE A 269 -15.10 13.54 20.29
N PRO A 270 -15.61 14.47 21.11
CA PRO A 270 -15.82 14.23 22.53
C PRO A 270 -17.06 13.36 22.75
N VAL A 271 -16.87 12.27 23.48
CA VAL A 271 -17.90 11.29 23.83
C VAL A 271 -18.57 11.66 25.15
N LYS A 272 -19.91 11.67 25.14
CA LYS A 272 -20.76 11.88 26.33
C LYS A 272 -22.03 11.02 26.18
N PRO A 273 -22.58 10.46 27.27
CA PRO A 273 -23.85 9.73 27.22
C PRO A 273 -24.95 10.54 26.51
N GLY A 274 -25.73 9.87 25.68
CA GLY A 274 -26.82 10.48 24.89
C GLY A 274 -26.39 11.10 23.56
N ARG A 275 -25.09 11.16 23.24
CA ARG A 275 -24.63 11.56 21.90
C ARG A 275 -24.58 10.36 20.96
N ASP A 276 -25.13 10.51 19.77
CA ASP A 276 -24.97 9.56 18.67
C ASP A 276 -23.59 9.73 18.02
N ILE A 277 -22.61 8.98 18.51
CA ILE A 277 -21.22 9.07 18.04
C ILE A 277 -21.12 8.63 16.58
N ALA A 278 -21.81 7.56 16.19
CA ALA A 278 -21.83 7.08 14.80
C ALA A 278 -22.29 8.17 13.83
N ARG A 279 -23.31 8.95 14.20
CA ARG A 279 -23.78 10.09 13.38
C ARG A 279 -22.72 11.18 13.26
N LEU A 280 -21.97 11.46 14.31
CA LEU A 280 -20.89 12.46 14.26
C LEU A 280 -19.73 11.99 13.37
N VAL A 281 -19.34 10.72 13.46
CA VAL A 281 -18.32 10.13 12.56
C VAL A 281 -18.76 10.19 11.09
N GLU A 282 -20.03 9.88 10.83
CA GLU A 282 -20.62 9.95 9.49
C GLU A 282 -20.58 11.39 8.93
N VAL A 283 -20.97 12.39 9.72
CA VAL A 283 -20.89 13.80 9.32
C VAL A 283 -19.44 14.23 9.07
N ALA A 284 -18.50 13.80 9.91
CA ALA A 284 -17.07 14.07 9.72
C ALA A 284 -16.52 13.49 8.41
N ALA A 285 -16.96 12.28 8.04
CA ALA A 285 -16.62 11.67 6.76
C ALA A 285 -17.20 12.47 5.57
N PHE A 286 -18.46 12.93 5.67
CA PHE A 286 -19.08 13.75 4.64
C PHE A 286 -18.38 15.10 4.48
N GLN A 287 -18.02 15.75 5.58
CA GLN A 287 -17.25 17.00 5.55
C GLN A 287 -15.89 16.80 4.89
N THR A 288 -15.21 15.68 5.17
CA THR A 288 -13.92 15.35 4.54
C THR A 288 -14.08 15.16 3.03
N LYS A 289 -15.11 14.43 2.60
CA LYS A 289 -15.44 14.25 1.17
C LYS A 289 -15.75 15.59 0.49
N LEU A 290 -16.45 16.47 1.19
CA LEU A 290 -16.82 17.79 0.70
C LEU A 290 -15.62 18.72 0.55
N LYS A 291 -14.73 18.76 1.55
CA LYS A 291 -13.43 19.46 1.47
C LYS A 291 -12.58 18.95 0.31
N ALA A 292 -12.55 17.63 0.09
CA ALA A 292 -11.84 17.03 -1.04
C ALA A 292 -12.43 17.42 -2.41
N SER A 293 -13.72 17.81 -2.47
CA SER A 293 -14.33 18.38 -3.68
C SER A 293 -14.07 19.89 -3.88
N GLY A 294 -13.35 20.52 -2.96
CA GLY A 294 -12.97 21.94 -3.01
C GLY A 294 -13.92 22.89 -2.28
N TYR A 295 -14.95 22.39 -1.58
CA TYR A 295 -15.92 23.21 -0.88
C TYR A 295 -15.74 23.10 0.65
N ASN A 296 -15.51 24.24 1.31
CA ASN A 296 -15.35 24.34 2.77
C ASN A 296 -16.47 25.21 3.38
N PRO A 297 -17.50 24.60 3.99
CA PRO A 297 -18.64 25.32 4.56
C PRO A 297 -18.26 26.33 5.66
N ALA A 298 -17.23 26.02 6.47
CA ALA A 298 -16.79 26.89 7.56
C ALA A 298 -16.19 28.19 7.02
N ARG A 299 -15.37 28.09 5.95
CA ARG A 299 -14.81 29.26 5.28
C ARG A 299 -15.91 30.11 4.63
N GLU A 300 -16.84 29.49 3.92
CA GLU A 300 -17.94 30.21 3.29
C GLU A 300 -18.80 30.96 4.33
N LEU A 301 -19.15 30.31 5.45
CA LEU A 301 -19.93 30.97 6.50
C LEU A 301 -19.15 32.11 7.12
N ASN A 302 -17.85 31.93 7.38
CA ASN A 302 -16.99 32.97 7.93
C ASN A 302 -16.89 34.19 6.98
N GLU A 303 -16.71 33.95 5.68
CA GLU A 303 -16.71 35.00 4.65
C GLU A 303 -18.03 35.77 4.61
N ARG A 304 -19.18 35.05 4.70
CA ARG A 304 -20.51 35.67 4.75
C ARG A 304 -20.71 36.52 6.01
N LEU A 305 -20.25 36.05 7.17
CA LEU A 305 -20.34 36.79 8.43
C LEU A 305 -19.47 38.05 8.41
N LEU A 306 -18.23 37.95 7.93
CA LEU A 306 -17.33 39.09 7.75
C LEU A 306 -17.92 40.12 6.79
N ALA A 307 -18.52 39.68 5.68
CA ALA A 307 -19.20 40.56 4.74
C ALA A 307 -20.36 41.34 5.41
N GLN A 308 -21.20 40.67 6.20
CA GLN A 308 -22.29 41.33 6.93
C GLN A 308 -21.80 42.31 8.01
N MET A 309 -20.72 41.98 8.72
CA MET A 309 -20.14 42.88 9.72
C MET A 309 -19.56 44.13 9.06
N SER A 310 -18.85 43.99 7.94
CA SER A 310 -18.29 45.12 7.19
C SER A 310 -19.36 46.08 6.65
N GLN A 311 -20.52 45.56 6.23
CA GLN A 311 -21.65 46.39 5.77
C GLN A 311 -22.33 47.16 6.91
N LYS A 312 -22.39 46.59 8.12
CA LYS A 312 -22.94 47.30 9.30
C LYS A 312 -22.01 48.35 9.87
N SER A 313 -20.70 48.29 9.62
CA SER A 313 -19.73 49.29 10.07
C SER A 313 -19.60 50.50 9.13
N ALA A 314 -20.19 50.43 7.93
CA ALA A 314 -20.17 51.48 6.92
C ALA A 314 -21.47 52.32 6.85
N LEU A 315 -22.43 52.04 7.75
CA LEU A 315 -23.66 52.78 8.00
C LEU A 315 -23.56 53.51 9.34
#